data_AF-A0A2X2LYJ3-F1
#
_entry.id   AF-A0A2X2LYJ3-F1
#
_cell.length_a   1.000
_cell.length_b   1.000
_cell.length_c   1.000
_cell.angle_alpha   90.00
_cell.angle_beta   90.00
_cell.angle_gamma   90.00
#
_symmetry.space_group_name_H-M   'P 1'
#
loop_
_entity.id
_entity.type
_entity.pdbx_description
1 polymer ?
#
loop_
_entity_poly.entity_id
_entity_poly.type
_entity_poly.pdbx_seq_one_letter_code
_entity_poly.pdbx_strand_id
1 'polypeptide(L)'
;MHDAGHNSFSDNKNLNTVLSYSLNLLGGNIYFWKLKHNIAHHTYTNIDGEDHDIEVKFMRIHHDQKLRKHHRYQRFYFPLLYGISYLAWIFYQDYEKYFRGRMGHKTEQFHFPVKERIIFGVSKLIHFSLFCHPSDHFRRVAAHTYRFADFWYCVWYESGHRIPAGPCGGRNRIQNH
;
A
#
# COMPACT_ATOMS: atom_id res chain seq x y z
N MET A 1 -4.00 -10.14 5.80
CA MET A 1 -3.17 -10.40 4.59
C MET A 1 -1.69 -10.20 4.84
N HIS A 2 -1.25 -9.03 5.32
CA HIS A 2 0.15 -8.68 5.56
C HIS A 2 0.86 -9.68 6.48
N ASP A 3 0.37 -9.86 7.70
CA ASP A 3 0.98 -10.76 8.69
C ASP A 3 0.90 -12.23 8.26
N ALA A 4 -0.18 -12.60 7.57
CA ALA A 4 -0.31 -13.91 6.96
C ALA A 4 0.71 -14.11 5.80
N GLY A 5 1.01 -13.05 5.05
CA GLY A 5 2.05 -13.01 4.01
C GLY A 5 3.47 -13.16 4.57
N HIS A 6 3.66 -12.74 5.83
CA HIS A 6 4.87 -12.96 6.64
C HIS A 6 4.90 -14.32 7.36
N ASN A 7 3.82 -15.10 7.28
CA ASN A 7 3.60 -16.32 8.06
C ASN A 7 3.61 -16.12 9.60
N SER A 8 3.28 -14.92 10.08
CA SER A 8 3.26 -14.60 11.52
C SER A 8 1.86 -14.52 12.12
N PHE A 9 0.81 -14.63 11.30
CA PHE A 9 -0.58 -14.56 11.78
C PHE A 9 -1.01 -15.82 12.56
N SER A 10 -0.50 -17.00 12.18
CA SER A 10 -0.82 -18.28 12.83
C SER A 10 0.35 -19.25 12.68
N ASP A 11 0.50 -20.22 13.59
CA ASP A 11 1.47 -21.31 13.43
C ASP A 11 1.15 -22.23 12.24
N ASN A 12 -0.11 -22.24 11.78
CA ASN A 12 -0.53 -23.04 10.64
C ASN A 12 -0.20 -22.33 9.31
N LYS A 13 0.81 -22.85 8.60
CA LYS A 13 1.26 -22.33 7.29
C LYS A 13 0.18 -22.35 6.21
N ASN A 14 -0.74 -23.32 6.24
CA ASN A 14 -1.83 -23.38 5.26
C ASN A 14 -2.84 -22.26 5.52
N LEU A 15 -3.15 -21.98 6.79
CA LEU A 15 -4.03 -20.88 7.16
C LEU A 15 -3.43 -19.52 6.73
N ASN A 16 -2.14 -19.30 7.00
CA ASN A 16 -1.43 -18.11 6.54
C ASN A 16 -1.49 -17.97 5.01
N THR A 17 -1.27 -19.07 4.29
CA THR A 17 -1.33 -19.07 2.83
C THR A 17 -2.72 -18.66 2.33
N VAL A 18 -3.79 -19.25 2.87
CA VAL A 18 -5.17 -18.90 2.50
C VAL A 18 -5.48 -17.44 2.82
N LEU A 19 -5.14 -16.98 4.02
CA LEU A 19 -5.37 -15.60 4.43
C LEU A 19 -4.53 -14.59 3.65
N SER A 20 -3.36 -14.98 3.15
CA SER A 20 -2.53 -14.12 2.29
C SER A 20 -3.19 -13.89 0.92
N TYR A 21 -3.97 -14.84 0.40
CA TYR A 21 -4.74 -14.67 -0.84
C TYR A 21 -5.89 -13.66 -0.71
N SER A 22 -6.25 -13.20 0.49
CA SER A 22 -7.19 -12.07 0.60
C SER A 22 -6.65 -10.80 -0.08
N LEU A 23 -5.32 -10.65 -0.21
CA LEU A 23 -4.72 -9.58 -1.02
C LEU A 23 -5.10 -9.70 -2.51
N ASN A 24 -5.21 -10.92 -3.03
CA ASN A 24 -5.60 -11.18 -4.41
C ASN A 24 -7.06 -10.75 -4.67
N LEU A 25 -7.94 -10.92 -3.69
CA LEU A 25 -9.33 -10.44 -3.77
C LEU A 25 -9.41 -8.92 -3.79
N LEU A 26 -8.51 -8.25 -3.08
CA LEU A 26 -8.37 -6.78 -3.07
C LEU A 26 -7.62 -6.23 -4.30
N GLY A 27 -7.32 -7.07 -5.29
CA GLY A 27 -6.78 -6.65 -6.57
C GLY A 27 -5.26 -6.62 -6.65
N GLY A 28 -4.55 -6.84 -5.55
CA GLY A 28 -3.11 -7.07 -5.59
C GLY A 28 -2.78 -8.51 -6.00
N ASN A 29 -1.51 -8.88 -5.92
CA ASN A 29 -1.09 -10.27 -6.07
C ASN A 29 -0.05 -10.63 -5.00
N ILE A 30 -0.33 -11.69 -4.23
CA ILE A 30 0.50 -12.10 -3.11
C ILE A 30 1.90 -12.53 -3.50
N TYR A 31 2.09 -13.07 -4.71
CA TYR A 31 3.42 -13.43 -5.19
C TYR A 31 4.25 -12.17 -5.43
N PHE A 32 3.72 -11.19 -6.17
CA PHE A 32 4.42 -9.91 -6.36
C PHE A 32 4.62 -9.16 -5.06
N TRP A 33 3.65 -9.22 -4.15
CA TRP A 33 3.80 -8.62 -2.84
C TRP A 33 4.91 -9.27 -2.02
N LYS A 34 5.03 -10.61 -2.01
CA LYS A 34 6.15 -11.28 -1.32
C LYS A 34 7.50 -10.93 -1.95
N LEU A 35 7.60 -10.87 -3.28
CA LEU A 35 8.82 -10.42 -3.94
C LEU A 35 9.17 -8.96 -3.60
N LYS A 36 8.19 -8.07 -3.63
CA LYS A 36 8.41 -6.64 -3.36
C LYS A 36 8.70 -6.38 -1.89
N HIS A 37 7.87 -6.92 -1.00
CA HIS A 37 7.85 -6.57 0.40
C HIS A 37 8.79 -7.45 1.23
N ASN A 38 8.75 -8.78 1.04
CA ASN A 38 9.60 -9.69 1.83
C ASN A 38 11.05 -9.72 1.34
N ILE A 39 11.25 -9.60 0.02
CA ILE A 39 12.61 -9.59 -0.54
C ILE A 39 13.12 -8.15 -0.64
N ALA A 40 12.54 -7.29 -1.48
CA ALA A 40 13.14 -5.98 -1.70
C ALA A 40 13.04 -5.07 -0.46
N HIS A 41 11.83 -4.80 0.05
CA HIS A 41 11.62 -3.85 1.13
C HIS A 41 12.28 -4.28 2.45
N HIS A 42 12.18 -5.54 2.87
CA HIS A 42 12.85 -5.98 4.10
C HIS A 42 14.36 -6.19 3.98
N THR A 43 14.91 -6.36 2.76
CA THR A 43 16.37 -6.43 2.57
C THR A 43 16.99 -5.04 2.40
N TYR A 44 16.29 -4.11 1.73
CA TYR A 44 16.81 -2.81 1.32
C TYR A 44 15.89 -1.66 1.76
N THR A 45 15.37 -1.72 2.98
CA THR A 45 14.35 -0.78 3.49
C THR A 45 14.80 0.67 3.33
N ASN A 46 13.97 1.48 2.68
CA ASN A 46 14.21 2.91 2.46
C ASN A 46 15.50 3.25 1.68
N ILE A 47 16.08 2.31 0.94
CA ILE A 47 17.23 2.57 0.08
C ILE A 47 16.72 3.02 -1.30
N ASP A 48 17.08 4.24 -1.69
CA ASP A 48 16.67 4.81 -2.98
C ASP A 48 17.18 3.96 -4.15
N GLY A 49 16.28 3.64 -5.07
CA GLY A 49 16.55 2.79 -6.24
C GLY A 49 16.47 1.28 -6.01
N GLU A 50 16.39 0.82 -4.74
CA GLU A 50 16.24 -0.60 -4.39
C GLU A 50 14.85 -0.90 -3.82
N ASP A 51 14.31 0.01 -3.00
CA ASP A 51 12.98 -0.12 -2.41
C ASP A 51 11.90 0.56 -3.27
N HIS A 52 11.22 -0.25 -4.09
CA HIS A 52 10.11 0.22 -4.93
C HIS A 52 8.86 0.66 -4.14
N ASP A 53 8.79 0.48 -2.82
CA ASP A 53 7.69 1.03 -2.00
C ASP A 53 7.85 2.56 -1.78
N ILE A 54 9.06 3.10 -1.88
CA ILE A 54 9.35 4.52 -1.59
C ILE A 54 9.60 5.39 -2.84
N GLU A 55 9.59 4.80 -4.03
CA GLU A 55 9.81 5.47 -5.32
C GLU A 55 8.58 6.28 -5.78
N VAL A 56 8.24 7.36 -5.06
CA VAL A 56 7.14 8.26 -5.42
C VAL A 56 7.66 9.66 -5.74
N LYS A 57 7.49 10.12 -6.99
CA LYS A 57 8.06 11.39 -7.48
C LYS A 57 7.42 12.67 -6.91
N PHE A 58 6.20 12.58 -6.38
CA PHE A 58 5.39 13.72 -5.89
C PHE A 58 5.25 13.79 -4.37
N MET A 59 5.75 12.78 -3.67
CA MET A 59 5.70 12.69 -2.22
C MET A 59 7.10 12.57 -1.68
N ARG A 60 7.35 13.22 -0.54
CA ARG A 60 8.53 12.95 0.26
C ARG A 60 8.18 11.87 1.29
N ILE A 61 8.77 10.70 1.13
CA ILE A 61 8.57 9.51 1.95
C ILE A 61 9.81 9.18 2.78
N HIS A 62 11.02 9.52 2.28
CA HIS A 62 12.26 9.36 3.03
C HIS A 62 13.10 10.65 3.07
N HIS A 63 14.09 10.69 3.96
CA HIS A 63 14.83 11.92 4.26
C HIS A 63 15.71 12.39 3.09
N ASP A 64 16.25 11.46 2.31
CA ASP A 64 17.17 11.74 1.19
C ASP A 64 16.47 12.29 -0.06
N GLN A 65 15.14 12.21 -0.14
CA GLN A 65 14.39 12.84 -1.23
C GLN A 65 14.47 14.36 -1.13
N LYS A 66 14.82 14.97 -2.27
CA LYS A 66 14.90 16.42 -2.44
C LYS A 66 13.61 17.09 -1.97
N LEU A 67 13.72 17.97 -0.98
CA LEU A 67 12.59 18.78 -0.51
C LEU A 67 12.14 19.75 -1.61
N ARG A 68 10.84 19.73 -1.93
CA ARG A 68 10.21 20.62 -2.90
C ARG A 68 9.14 21.47 -2.21
N LYS A 69 8.89 22.66 -2.75
CA LYS A 69 7.94 23.64 -2.16
C LYS A 69 6.53 23.08 -1.94
N HIS A 70 6.07 22.17 -2.80
CA HIS A 70 4.74 21.56 -2.67
C HIS A 70 4.64 20.56 -1.51
N HIS A 71 5.74 19.99 -1.02
CA HIS A 71 5.70 19.02 0.10
C HIS A 71 5.08 19.61 1.38
N ARG A 72 5.08 20.95 1.55
CA ARG A 72 4.36 21.62 2.65
C ARG A 72 2.85 21.35 2.66
N TYR A 73 2.29 21.01 1.51
CA TYR A 73 0.86 20.69 1.32
C TYR A 73 0.61 19.19 1.21
N GLN A 74 1.63 18.35 1.46
CA GLN A 74 1.54 16.90 1.29
C GLN A 74 0.38 16.28 2.08
N ARG A 75 0.05 16.80 3.27
CA ARG A 75 -1.11 16.35 4.05
C ARG A 75 -2.44 16.44 3.28
N PHE A 76 -2.60 17.43 2.40
CA PHE A 76 -3.86 17.67 1.67
C PHE A 76 -3.97 16.78 0.43
N TYR A 77 -2.88 16.62 -0.33
CA TYR A 77 -2.90 15.81 -1.55
C TYR A 77 -2.55 14.33 -1.31
N PHE A 78 -2.04 13.98 -0.12
CA PHE A 78 -1.67 12.60 0.22
C PHE A 78 -2.84 11.62 0.10
N PRO A 79 -4.05 11.88 0.65
CA PRO A 79 -5.16 10.94 0.52
C PRO A 79 -5.53 10.65 -0.94
N LEU A 80 -5.49 11.70 -1.78
CA LEU A 80 -5.75 11.59 -3.21
C LEU A 80 -4.66 10.77 -3.92
N LEU A 81 -3.38 11.11 -3.70
CA LEU A 81 -2.27 10.37 -4.30
C LEU A 81 -2.22 8.92 -3.82
N TYR A 82 -2.55 8.66 -2.57
CA TYR A 82 -2.63 7.32 -2.00
C TYR A 82 -3.72 6.50 -2.72
N GLY A 83 -4.92 7.06 -2.88
CA GLY A 83 -6.00 6.41 -3.65
C GLY A 83 -5.62 6.13 -5.11
N ILE A 84 -5.02 7.11 -5.80
CA ILE A 84 -4.51 6.93 -7.16
C ILE A 84 -3.43 5.84 -7.21
N SER A 85 -2.51 5.83 -6.24
CA SER A 85 -1.43 4.84 -6.18
C SER A 85 -1.97 3.43 -5.97
N TYR A 86 -3.02 3.27 -5.16
CA TYR A 86 -3.70 2.00 -4.97
C TYR A 86 -4.37 1.53 -6.26
N LEU A 87 -5.10 2.41 -6.96
CA LEU A 87 -5.69 2.09 -8.26
C LEU A 87 -4.62 1.71 -9.29
N ALA A 88 -3.52 2.47 -9.34
CA ALA A 88 -2.38 2.15 -10.20
C ALA A 88 -1.74 0.81 -9.85
N TRP A 89 -1.68 0.44 -8.57
CA TRP A 89 -1.16 -0.86 -8.15
C TRP A 89 -2.01 -2.00 -8.71
N ILE A 90 -3.32 -1.97 -8.45
CA ILE A 90 -4.22 -3.08 -8.82
C ILE A 90 -4.44 -3.19 -10.34
N PHE A 91 -4.48 -2.07 -11.07
CA PHE A 91 -4.81 -2.03 -12.51
C PHE A 91 -3.61 -1.88 -13.44
N TYR A 92 -2.44 -1.47 -12.95
CA TYR A 92 -1.28 -1.19 -13.81
C TYR A 92 0.00 -1.89 -13.34
N GLN A 93 0.48 -1.62 -12.13
CA GLN A 93 1.84 -2.00 -11.71
C GLN A 93 2.04 -3.52 -11.64
N ASP A 94 1.02 -4.28 -11.23
CA ASP A 94 1.09 -5.74 -11.21
C ASP A 94 1.14 -6.33 -12.63
N TYR A 95 0.39 -5.75 -13.58
CA TYR A 95 0.40 -6.15 -14.98
C TYR A 95 1.73 -5.79 -15.65
N GLU A 96 2.23 -4.58 -15.39
CA GLU A 96 3.54 -4.16 -15.86
C GLU A 96 4.62 -5.17 -15.42
N LYS A 97 4.68 -5.53 -14.13
CA LYS A 97 5.65 -6.51 -13.62
C LYS A 97 5.46 -7.90 -14.23
N TYR A 98 4.20 -8.33 -14.42
CA TYR A 98 3.86 -9.60 -15.04
C TYR A 98 4.38 -9.70 -16.47
N PHE A 99 4.09 -8.70 -17.32
CA PHE A 99 4.52 -8.71 -18.73
C PHE A 99 6.01 -8.44 -18.90
N ARG A 100 6.58 -7.61 -18.03
CA ARG A 100 7.99 -7.22 -18.10
C ARG A 100 8.92 -8.32 -17.55
N GLY A 101 8.41 -9.23 -16.73
CA GLY A 101 9.17 -10.35 -16.15
C GLY A 101 10.30 -9.93 -15.20
N ARG A 102 10.28 -8.69 -14.70
CA ARG A 102 11.30 -8.12 -13.80
C ARG A 102 10.67 -7.15 -12.81
N MET A 103 11.16 -7.18 -11.57
CA MET A 103 10.63 -6.37 -10.47
C MET A 103 11.03 -4.90 -10.60
N GLY A 104 12.28 -4.63 -10.98
CA GLY A 104 12.84 -3.30 -11.20
C GLY A 104 13.54 -3.17 -12.55
N HIS A 105 14.15 -2.01 -12.79
CA HIS A 105 14.90 -1.76 -14.03
C HIS A 105 16.24 -2.51 -14.07
N LYS A 106 16.87 -2.70 -12.91
CA LYS A 106 18.19 -3.32 -12.72
C LYS A 106 18.14 -4.75 -12.20
N THR A 107 16.94 -5.29 -11.92
CA THR A 107 16.78 -6.63 -11.35
C THR A 107 16.84 -7.69 -12.45
N GLU A 108 17.39 -8.86 -12.13
CA GLU A 108 17.34 -10.02 -13.01
C GLU A 108 15.90 -10.45 -13.31
N GLN A 109 15.73 -11.13 -14.45
CA GLN A 109 14.45 -11.71 -14.82
C GLN A 109 14.12 -12.87 -13.88
N PHE A 110 12.91 -12.88 -13.33
CA PHE A 110 12.46 -14.01 -12.52
C PHE A 110 11.55 -14.92 -13.36
N HIS A 111 11.69 -16.23 -13.18
CA HIS A 111 10.81 -17.18 -13.83
C HIS A 111 9.46 -17.19 -13.12
N PHE A 112 8.42 -16.73 -13.80
CA PHE A 112 7.06 -16.74 -13.23
C PHE A 112 6.40 -18.12 -13.44
N PRO A 113 6.21 -18.92 -12.36
CA PRO A 113 5.72 -20.29 -12.48
C PRO A 113 4.31 -20.35 -13.08
N VAL A 114 3.99 -21.42 -13.81
CA VAL A 114 2.68 -21.60 -14.46
C VAL A 114 1.53 -21.53 -13.45
N LYS A 115 1.72 -22.10 -12.25
CA LYS A 115 0.75 -22.01 -11.16
C LYS A 115 0.43 -20.55 -10.81
N GLU A 116 1.44 -19.70 -10.69
CA GLU A 116 1.27 -18.29 -10.34
C GLU A 116 0.64 -17.50 -11.49
N ARG A 117 0.87 -17.89 -12.76
CA ARG A 117 0.16 -17.34 -13.93
C ARG A 117 -1.34 -17.58 -13.85
N ILE A 118 -1.74 -18.81 -13.51
CA ILE A 118 -3.14 -19.18 -13.36
C ILE A 118 -3.77 -18.42 -12.19
N ILE A 119 -3.10 -18.41 -11.03
CA ILE A 119 -3.56 -17.67 -9.84
C ILE A 119 -3.71 -16.17 -10.17
N PHE A 120 -2.72 -15.58 -10.84
CA PHE A 120 -2.76 -14.19 -11.27
C PHE A 120 -3.97 -13.92 -12.16
N GLY A 121 -4.15 -14.66 -13.26
CA GLY A 121 -5.27 -14.48 -14.17
C GLY A 121 -6.64 -14.63 -13.49
N VAL A 122 -6.82 -15.72 -12.73
CA VAL A 122 -8.08 -15.98 -12.00
C VAL A 122 -8.35 -14.90 -10.96
N SER A 123 -7.35 -14.50 -10.17
CA SER A 123 -7.53 -13.46 -9.17
C SER A 123 -7.90 -12.10 -9.77
N LYS A 124 -7.27 -11.71 -10.89
CA LYS A 124 -7.61 -10.47 -11.59
C LYS A 124 -9.02 -10.51 -12.17
N LEU A 125 -9.45 -11.63 -12.74
CA LEU A 125 -10.83 -11.81 -13.22
C LEU A 125 -11.86 -11.70 -12.09
N ILE A 126 -11.60 -12.37 -10.96
CA ILE A 126 -12.48 -12.31 -9.78
C ILE A 126 -12.53 -10.86 -9.25
N HIS A 127 -11.38 -10.23 -9.05
CA HIS A 127 -11.31 -8.86 -8.57
C HIS A 127 -12.03 -7.88 -9.50
N PHE A 128 -11.78 -7.97 -10.81
CA PHE A 128 -12.44 -7.12 -11.80
C PHE A 128 -13.96 -7.32 -11.81
N SER A 129 -14.42 -8.58 -11.70
CA SER A 129 -15.85 -8.89 -11.61
C SER A 129 -16.49 -8.27 -10.36
N LEU A 130 -15.82 -8.38 -9.21
CA LEU A 130 -16.27 -7.76 -7.95
C LEU A 130 -16.26 -6.22 -8.01
N PHE A 131 -15.28 -5.65 -8.72
CA PHE A 131 -15.14 -4.21 -8.89
C PHE A 131 -16.23 -3.63 -9.82
N CYS A 132 -16.52 -4.30 -10.95
CA CYS A 132 -17.54 -3.86 -11.91
C CYS A 132 -18.97 -4.17 -11.47
N HIS A 133 -19.17 -5.31 -10.81
CA HIS A 133 -20.46 -5.73 -10.27
C HIS A 133 -20.38 -5.84 -8.75
N PRO A 134 -20.24 -4.71 -8.03
CA PRO A 134 -20.33 -4.74 -6.58
C PRO A 134 -21.73 -5.26 -6.22
N SER A 135 -21.79 -6.28 -5.37
CA SER A 135 -23.07 -6.81 -4.90
C SER A 135 -23.89 -5.69 -4.24
N ASP A 136 -25.22 -5.80 -4.23
CA ASP A 136 -26.07 -4.78 -3.59
C ASP A 136 -25.73 -4.57 -2.11
N HIS A 137 -25.21 -5.60 -1.45
CA HIS A 137 -24.65 -5.49 -0.10
C HIS A 137 -23.42 -4.59 -0.07
N PHE A 138 -22.46 -4.76 -0.98
CA PHE A 138 -21.28 -3.91 -1.08
C PHE A 138 -21.64 -2.47 -1.48
N ARG A 139 -22.62 -2.28 -2.36
CA ARG A 139 -23.15 -0.95 -2.71
C ARG A 139 -23.74 -0.25 -1.48
N ARG A 140 -24.48 -0.98 -0.63
CA ARG A 140 -25.05 -0.45 0.62
C ARG A 140 -23.97 -0.12 1.66
N VAL A 141 -22.96 -0.99 1.83
CA VAL A 141 -21.83 -0.72 2.74
C VAL A 141 -21.00 0.45 2.23
N ALA A 142 -20.73 0.54 0.92
CA ALA A 142 -20.03 1.66 0.31
C ALA A 142 -20.78 2.99 0.55
N ALA A 143 -22.10 3.00 0.33
CA ALA A 143 -22.98 4.12 0.67
C ALA A 143 -22.90 4.53 2.15
N HIS A 144 -22.76 3.56 3.07
CA HIS A 144 -22.52 3.84 4.49
C HIS A 144 -21.09 4.30 4.80
N THR A 145 -20.08 3.90 4.01
CA THR A 145 -18.72 4.42 4.15
C THR A 145 -18.55 5.83 3.60
N TYR A 146 -19.37 6.29 2.65
CA TYR A 146 -19.42 7.70 2.28
C TYR A 146 -19.90 8.57 3.46
N ARG A 147 -20.77 8.03 4.33
CA ARG A 147 -21.10 8.63 5.63
C ARG A 147 -19.94 8.63 6.64
N PHE A 148 -18.95 7.75 6.46
CA PHE A 148 -17.70 7.72 7.22
C PHE A 148 -16.69 8.74 6.67
N ALA A 149 -16.72 9.02 5.37
CA ALA A 149 -16.01 10.16 4.79
C ALA A 149 -16.59 11.49 5.31
N ASP A 150 -17.91 11.58 5.52
CA ASP A 150 -18.54 12.70 6.23
C ASP A 150 -18.08 12.79 7.70
N PHE A 151 -17.88 11.66 8.38
CA PHE A 151 -17.29 11.63 9.72
C PHE A 151 -15.84 12.14 9.74
N TRP A 152 -15.01 11.75 8.77
CA TRP A 152 -13.65 12.28 8.61
C TRP A 152 -13.65 13.77 8.19
N TYR A 153 -14.63 14.21 7.40
CA TYR A 153 -14.84 15.62 7.07
C TYR A 153 -15.24 16.44 8.31
N CYS A 154 -16.10 15.91 9.18
CA CYS A 154 -16.44 16.51 10.48
C CYS A 154 -15.24 16.55 11.44
N VAL A 155 -14.49 15.45 11.58
CA VAL A 155 -13.26 15.41 12.41
C VAL A 155 -12.21 16.39 11.89
N TRP A 156 -12.08 16.52 10.57
CA TRP A 156 -11.21 17.51 9.93
C TRP A 156 -11.67 18.95 10.19
N TYR A 157 -12.98 19.24 10.06
CA TYR A 157 -13.56 20.57 10.28
C TYR A 157 -13.47 20.99 11.76
N GLU A 158 -13.72 20.08 12.71
CA GLU A 158 -13.64 20.37 14.14
C GLU A 158 -12.20 20.50 14.66
N SER A 159 -11.22 19.88 14.00
CA SER A 159 -9.79 20.03 14.33
C SER A 159 -9.17 21.36 13.86
N GLY A 160 -9.93 22.21 13.15
CA GLY A 160 -9.48 23.45 12.52
C GLY A 160 -9.33 24.68 13.44
N HIS A 161 -9.75 24.62 14.71
CA HIS A 161 -9.67 25.77 15.61
C HIS A 161 -9.10 25.41 16.99
N ARG A 162 -7.77 25.25 17.06
CA ARG A 162 -6.87 25.77 18.11
C ARG A 162 -5.46 25.19 17.94
N ILE A 163 -4.59 25.94 17.27
CA ILE A 163 -3.15 25.86 17.53
C ILE A 163 -2.82 27.09 18.38
N PRO A 164 -2.62 26.97 19.70
CA PRO A 164 -1.88 28.00 20.40
C PRO A 164 -0.40 27.80 20.08
N ALA A 165 0.19 28.80 19.45
CA ALA A 165 1.63 28.99 19.42
C ALA A 165 2.14 29.26 20.84
N GLY A 166 3.19 28.54 21.28
CA GLY A 166 3.91 28.76 22.54
C GLY A 166 5.27 28.05 22.53
N PRO A 167 6.29 28.57 23.24
CA PRO A 167 7.63 28.76 22.67
C PRO A 167 8.66 27.68 23.01
N CYS A 168 9.77 27.75 22.27
CA CYS A 168 11.04 27.03 22.44
C CYS A 168 11.53 26.87 23.89
N GLY A 169 12.05 25.69 24.22
CA GLY A 169 13.12 25.52 25.22
C GLY A 169 12.98 24.31 26.16
N GLY A 170 14.00 23.43 26.20
CA GLY A 170 14.31 22.64 27.41
C GLY A 170 14.61 21.13 27.23
N ARG A 171 15.91 20.82 27.09
CA ARG A 171 16.70 19.70 27.68
C ARG A 171 16.10 18.30 27.92
N ASN A 172 16.84 17.31 27.39
CA ASN A 172 17.28 16.03 27.97
C ASN A 172 16.44 15.36 29.08
N ARG A 173 16.06 14.08 28.87
CA ARG A 173 16.58 12.97 29.71
C ARG A 173 16.32 11.59 29.10
N ILE A 174 17.40 10.81 29.01
CA ILE A 174 17.48 9.35 28.86
C ILE A 174 16.77 8.68 30.05
N GLN A 175 16.03 7.59 29.85
CA GLN A 175 16.04 6.49 30.83
C GLN A 175 15.61 5.15 30.21
N ASN A 176 16.56 4.22 30.30
CA ASN A 176 16.39 2.78 30.20
C ASN A 176 15.34 2.29 31.21
N HIS A 177 14.62 1.23 30.83
CA HIS A 177 14.42 0.04 31.65
C HIS A 177 14.12 -1.15 30.75
#